data_AF-A0A831RJR2-F1
#
_entry.id   AF-A0A831RJR2-F1
#
_cell.length_a   1.000
_cell.length_b   1.000
_cell.length_c   1.000
_cell.angle_alpha   90.00
_cell.angle_beta   90.00
_cell.angle_gamma   90.00
#
_symmetry.space_group_name_H-M   'P 1'
#
loop_
_entity.id
_entity.type
_entity.pdbx_description
1 polymer ?
#
loop_
_entity_poly.entity_id
_entity_poly.type
_entity_poly.pdbx_seq_one_letter_code
_entity_poly.pdbx_strand_id
1 'polypeptide(L)'
;MNKPDAQAAAFAASDSISPDILAGATRAAIARGVPVAHILQYEYHVPRHRLIGALTEYYGCPVIEYDERMLIPPELLWDTPKSRLEAEGWFPVIKDEDGTVVVATVDPSDPGLPAAVIETMGSGQYEFRVTLPRDISSFIEDFLHAPPGKLIGTERTGLAFWRNTMARWRTRMACYRTDMAKARTALAVIRAGLALTTIAQALTRIGRFPFFSALPLSSIILGILLIVYAAPIYLRVRRSRLNPHRNQALVSVTGTTLKFMDSLCLPGSKGQDTGPEENGALPRTWKSLPEYCTVLYPVPESRERTYLARERNILAAQRTIAGCYRTIYARARTGLAFIRTGFAFMSISIGLLAHFGLGLYTPFDLFVMVVGVMMIVDGFLWYLPVHREQGGLPYSRSEVMAG
;
A
#
# COMPACT_ATOMS: atom_id res chain seq x y z
N MET A 1 6.34 10.41 -33.15
CA MET A 1 7.02 11.47 -32.35
C MET A 1 8.40 11.75 -32.94
N ASN A 2 8.52 12.57 -33.99
CA ASN A 2 9.81 12.81 -34.65
C ASN A 2 10.03 14.22 -35.22
N LYS A 3 9.24 15.21 -34.78
CA LYS A 3 9.55 16.64 -35.01
C LYS A 3 9.87 17.28 -33.65
N PRO A 4 11.11 17.14 -33.13
CA PRO A 4 11.49 17.77 -31.86
C PRO A 4 11.27 19.29 -31.87
N ASP A 5 11.26 19.91 -33.06
CA ASP A 5 11.26 21.35 -33.25
C ASP A 5 9.88 21.97 -33.56
N ALA A 6 8.82 21.17 -33.74
CA ALA A 6 7.53 21.67 -34.24
C ALA A 6 6.93 22.83 -33.42
N GLN A 7 7.17 22.85 -32.10
CA GLN A 7 6.69 23.91 -31.21
C GLN A 7 7.82 24.84 -30.72
N ALA A 8 9.07 24.58 -31.09
CA ALA A 8 10.21 25.38 -30.63
C ALA A 8 10.14 26.83 -31.15
N ALA A 9 9.67 27.02 -32.39
CA ALA A 9 9.44 28.34 -32.98
C ALA A 9 8.32 29.11 -32.24
N ALA A 10 7.25 28.42 -31.85
CA ALA A 10 6.16 29.02 -31.10
C ALA A 10 6.61 29.49 -29.71
N PHE A 11 7.43 28.69 -29.02
CA PHE A 11 8.01 29.08 -27.73
C PHE A 11 9.06 30.19 -27.84
N ALA A 12 9.75 30.30 -28.98
CA ALA A 12 10.73 31.36 -29.23
C ALA A 12 10.07 32.71 -29.55
N ALA A 13 8.87 32.69 -30.13
CA ALA A 13 8.13 33.89 -30.51
C ALA A 13 7.40 34.56 -29.33
N SER A 14 7.18 33.85 -28.23
CA SER A 14 6.49 34.38 -27.05
C SER A 14 7.49 34.95 -26.03
N ASP A 15 7.23 36.15 -25.52
CA ASP A 15 8.02 36.81 -24.47
C ASP A 15 7.95 36.10 -23.10
N SER A 16 7.12 35.05 -23.00
CA SER A 16 6.83 34.35 -21.74
C SER A 16 7.94 33.41 -21.25
N ILE A 17 8.91 33.08 -22.11
CA ILE A 17 9.99 32.10 -21.87
C ILE A 17 11.35 32.75 -22.14
N SER A 18 12.30 32.61 -21.21
CA SER A 18 13.65 33.15 -21.38
C SER A 18 14.39 32.47 -22.55
N PRO A 19 15.05 33.24 -23.44
CA PRO A 19 15.72 32.71 -24.62
C PRO A 19 16.88 31.75 -24.27
N ASP A 20 17.57 31.99 -23.15
CA ASP A 20 18.67 31.14 -22.69
C ASP A 20 18.18 29.75 -22.26
N ILE A 21 17.03 29.72 -21.58
CA ILE A 21 16.37 28.48 -21.14
C ILE A 21 15.89 27.69 -22.35
N LEU A 22 15.27 28.38 -23.32
CA LEU A 22 14.79 27.74 -24.54
C LEU A 22 15.94 27.15 -25.35
N ALA A 23 17.04 27.88 -25.54
CA ALA A 23 18.22 27.37 -26.25
C ALA A 23 18.87 26.15 -25.56
N GLY A 24 18.82 26.10 -24.22
CA GLY A 24 19.23 24.93 -23.43
C GLY A 24 18.29 23.74 -23.64
N ALA A 25 16.99 23.97 -23.54
CA ALA A 25 15.95 22.95 -23.69
C ALA A 25 15.93 22.35 -25.11
N THR A 26 16.07 23.16 -26.16
CA THR A 26 16.11 22.69 -27.55
C THR A 26 17.32 21.80 -27.82
N ARG A 27 18.50 22.15 -27.27
CA ARG A 27 19.70 21.30 -27.37
C ARG A 27 19.49 19.95 -26.67
N ALA A 28 18.90 19.95 -25.48
CA ALA A 28 18.59 18.72 -24.75
C ALA A 28 17.52 17.87 -25.46
N ALA A 29 16.53 18.52 -26.10
CA ALA A 29 15.46 17.88 -26.86
C ALA A 29 15.99 17.10 -28.05
N ILE A 30 16.83 17.76 -28.85
CA ILE A 30 17.49 17.15 -30.02
C ILE A 30 18.38 15.99 -29.56
N ALA A 31 19.17 16.16 -28.50
CA ALA A 31 20.07 15.12 -28.00
C ALA A 31 19.34 13.86 -27.49
N ARG A 32 18.13 13.99 -26.94
CA ARG A 32 17.35 12.89 -26.34
C ARG A 32 16.22 12.38 -27.23
N GLY A 33 15.91 13.08 -28.33
CA GLY A 33 14.76 12.76 -29.19
C GLY A 33 13.41 12.96 -28.51
N VAL A 34 13.32 13.89 -27.55
CA VAL A 34 12.11 14.17 -26.76
C VAL A 34 11.58 15.56 -27.16
N PRO A 35 10.24 15.80 -27.22
CA PRO A 35 9.71 17.12 -27.58
C PRO A 35 10.20 18.23 -26.64
N VAL A 36 10.50 19.42 -27.20
CA VAL A 36 11.01 20.59 -26.44
C VAL A 36 10.09 20.96 -25.27
N ALA A 37 8.77 20.91 -25.49
CA ALA A 37 7.77 21.18 -24.46
C ALA A 37 7.93 20.28 -23.21
N HIS A 38 8.34 19.01 -23.40
CA HIS A 38 8.56 18.08 -22.29
C HIS A 38 9.74 18.54 -21.42
N ILE A 39 10.86 18.93 -22.03
CA ILE A 39 12.07 19.33 -21.29
C ILE A 39 11.86 20.65 -20.57
N LEU A 40 11.22 21.62 -21.23
CA LEU A 40 10.83 22.89 -20.62
C LEU A 40 9.98 22.66 -19.36
N GLN A 41 9.06 21.71 -19.43
CA GLN A 41 8.15 21.42 -18.34
C GLN A 41 8.79 20.61 -17.19
N TYR A 42 9.61 19.61 -17.51
CA TYR A 42 10.12 18.66 -16.52
C TYR A 42 11.48 19.02 -15.93
N GLU A 43 12.38 19.59 -16.72
CA GLU A 43 13.74 19.92 -16.28
C GLU A 43 13.85 21.39 -15.88
N TYR A 44 13.20 22.27 -16.64
CA TYR A 44 13.21 23.71 -16.38
C TYR A 44 11.99 24.20 -15.59
N HIS A 45 11.07 23.29 -15.23
CA HIS A 45 9.86 23.57 -14.43
C HIS A 45 9.02 24.74 -14.94
N VAL A 46 9.00 24.96 -16.27
CA VAL A 46 8.16 25.99 -16.88
C VAL A 46 6.69 25.57 -16.70
N PRO A 47 5.84 26.44 -16.13
CA PRO A 47 4.46 26.09 -15.87
C PRO A 47 3.67 25.96 -17.18
N ARG A 48 2.78 24.97 -17.21
CA ARG A 48 2.05 24.55 -18.43
C ARG A 48 1.21 25.67 -19.06
N HIS A 49 0.54 26.48 -18.24
CA HIS A 49 -0.26 27.61 -18.73
C HIS A 49 0.55 28.60 -19.57
N ARG A 50 1.86 28.76 -19.30
CA ARG A 50 2.73 29.61 -20.13
C ARG A 50 3.05 28.99 -21.48
N LEU A 51 3.33 27.68 -21.50
CA LEU A 51 3.55 26.94 -22.74
C LEU A 51 2.29 27.01 -23.62
N ILE A 52 1.12 26.81 -23.01
CA ILE A 52 -0.17 26.89 -23.69
C ILE A 52 -0.44 28.31 -24.20
N GLY A 53 -0.23 29.33 -23.35
CA GLY A 53 -0.38 30.73 -23.75
C GLY A 53 0.49 31.10 -24.95
N ALA A 54 1.74 30.64 -24.97
CA ALA A 54 2.66 30.83 -26.09
C ALA A 54 2.16 30.16 -27.39
N LEU A 55 1.56 28.96 -27.30
CA LEU A 55 0.97 28.28 -28.45
C LEU A 55 -0.26 29.02 -29.00
N THR A 56 -1.16 29.49 -28.12
CA THR A 56 -2.34 30.28 -28.52
C THR A 56 -1.94 31.57 -29.22
N GLU A 57 -0.96 32.28 -28.66
CA GLU A 57 -0.46 33.55 -29.20
C GLU A 57 0.19 33.37 -30.58
N TYR A 58 0.99 32.32 -30.76
CA TYR A 58 1.71 32.08 -32.00
C TYR A 58 0.80 31.59 -33.14
N TYR A 59 -0.07 30.61 -32.87
CA TYR A 59 -0.91 29.99 -33.90
C TYR A 59 -2.25 30.72 -34.11
N GLY A 60 -2.71 31.53 -33.15
CA GLY A 60 -4.03 32.17 -33.20
C GLY A 60 -5.20 31.18 -33.13
N CYS A 61 -4.97 29.94 -32.68
CA CYS A 61 -5.97 28.88 -32.58
C CYS A 61 -6.38 28.63 -31.10
N PRO A 62 -7.64 28.23 -30.85
CA PRO A 62 -8.04 27.78 -29.52
C PRO A 62 -7.27 26.53 -29.11
N VAL A 63 -6.98 26.42 -27.82
CA VAL A 63 -6.27 25.28 -27.24
C VAL A 63 -7.27 24.23 -26.78
N ILE A 64 -6.90 22.97 -26.94
CA ILE A 64 -7.58 21.87 -26.27
C ILE A 64 -6.60 21.09 -25.39
N GLU A 65 -7.00 20.85 -24.15
CA GLU A 65 -6.23 20.07 -23.20
C GLU A 65 -6.86 18.69 -23.03
N TYR A 66 -6.01 17.67 -22.85
CA TYR A 66 -6.50 16.35 -22.49
C TYR A 66 -7.15 16.37 -21.09
N ASP A 67 -8.43 15.97 -20.99
CA ASP A 67 -9.13 15.68 -19.74
C ASP A 67 -9.64 14.23 -19.72
N GLU A 68 -9.34 13.49 -18.64
CA GLU A 68 -9.82 12.11 -18.40
C GLU A 68 -11.36 12.01 -18.30
N ARG A 69 -12.07 13.14 -18.16
CA ARG A 69 -13.54 13.19 -18.10
C ARG A 69 -14.19 13.40 -19.46
N MET A 70 -13.39 13.73 -20.46
CA MET A 70 -13.88 14.01 -21.80
C MET A 70 -14.48 12.74 -22.40
N LEU A 71 -15.64 12.88 -23.03
CA LEU A 71 -16.31 11.78 -23.72
C LEU A 71 -16.08 11.97 -25.21
N ILE A 72 -15.18 11.18 -25.76
CA ILE A 72 -14.94 11.17 -27.21
C ILE A 72 -15.97 10.24 -27.85
N PRO A 73 -16.79 10.73 -28.79
CA PRO A 73 -17.75 9.91 -29.49
C PRO A 73 -17.06 8.70 -30.16
N PRO A 74 -17.56 7.47 -29.98
CA PRO A 74 -16.94 6.27 -30.56
C PRO A 74 -16.93 6.30 -32.10
N GLU A 75 -17.83 7.06 -32.70
CA GLU A 75 -17.90 7.33 -34.15
C GLU A 75 -16.69 8.09 -34.70
N LEU A 76 -15.84 8.69 -33.87
CA LEU A 76 -14.61 9.35 -34.32
C LEU A 76 -13.39 8.42 -34.25
N LEU A 77 -13.54 7.25 -33.66
CA LEU A 77 -12.44 6.35 -33.29
C LEU A 77 -12.38 5.08 -34.15
N TRP A 78 -13.34 4.88 -35.08
CA TRP A 78 -13.33 3.73 -35.98
C TRP A 78 -12.23 3.89 -37.05
N ASP A 79 -11.55 2.79 -37.37
CA ASP A 79 -10.53 2.69 -38.43
C ASP A 79 -9.29 3.59 -38.34
N THR A 80 -9.02 4.24 -37.20
CA THR A 80 -7.84 5.12 -37.11
C THR A 80 -6.60 4.39 -36.58
N PRO A 81 -5.55 4.14 -37.41
CA PRO A 81 -4.37 3.43 -36.97
C PRO A 81 -3.53 4.28 -36.01
N LYS A 82 -3.31 3.75 -34.80
CA LYS A 82 -2.52 4.38 -33.72
C LYS A 82 -1.15 4.90 -34.19
N SER A 83 -0.42 4.09 -34.97
CA SER A 83 0.92 4.44 -35.45
C SER A 83 0.92 5.69 -36.33
N ARG A 84 -0.16 5.93 -37.07
CA ARG A 84 -0.34 7.09 -37.94
C ARG A 84 -0.59 8.35 -37.12
N LEU A 85 -1.53 8.30 -36.16
CA LEU A 85 -1.81 9.43 -35.27
C LEU A 85 -0.60 9.82 -34.41
N GLU A 86 0.20 8.86 -33.93
CA GLU A 86 1.43 9.14 -33.19
C GLU A 86 2.55 9.73 -34.07
N ALA A 87 2.54 9.45 -35.38
CA ALA A 87 3.50 9.96 -36.34
C ALA A 87 3.12 11.38 -36.80
N GLU A 88 1.85 11.59 -37.13
CA GLU A 88 1.30 12.84 -37.66
C GLU A 88 0.95 13.85 -36.56
N GLY A 89 0.74 13.39 -35.31
CA GLY A 89 0.58 14.27 -34.15
C GLY A 89 -0.76 14.99 -34.11
N TRP A 90 -1.86 14.27 -34.39
CA TRP A 90 -3.23 14.78 -34.24
C TRP A 90 -4.18 13.73 -33.66
N PHE A 91 -5.33 14.16 -33.13
CA PHE A 91 -6.36 13.29 -32.57
C PHE A 91 -7.76 13.92 -32.65
N PRO A 92 -8.81 13.21 -33.08
CA PRO A 92 -10.17 13.73 -33.11
C PRO A 92 -10.83 13.66 -31.72
N VAL A 93 -11.41 14.77 -31.25
CA VAL A 93 -11.80 14.91 -29.83
C VAL A 93 -13.30 15.11 -29.63
N ILE A 94 -13.92 16.03 -30.36
CA ILE A 94 -15.32 16.42 -30.18
C ILE A 94 -16.02 16.38 -31.54
N LYS A 95 -17.27 15.92 -31.58
CA LYS A 95 -18.17 16.10 -32.71
C LYS A 95 -19.32 16.98 -32.22
N ASP A 96 -19.42 18.18 -32.77
CA ASP A 96 -20.49 19.12 -32.42
C ASP A 96 -21.82 18.69 -33.07
N GLU A 97 -22.95 19.20 -32.56
CA GLU A 97 -24.29 18.91 -33.10
C GLU A 97 -24.42 19.34 -34.58
N ASP A 98 -23.68 20.38 -34.97
CA ASP A 98 -23.59 20.91 -36.34
C ASP A 98 -22.77 20.00 -37.30
N GLY A 99 -22.17 18.92 -36.79
CA GLY A 99 -21.35 17.99 -37.57
C GLY A 99 -19.89 18.43 -37.74
N THR A 100 -19.48 19.55 -37.13
CA THR A 100 -18.09 20.00 -37.07
C THR A 100 -17.28 19.09 -36.14
N VAL A 101 -16.15 18.57 -36.62
CA VAL A 101 -15.26 17.72 -35.83
C VAL A 101 -14.07 18.55 -35.35
N VAL A 102 -13.90 18.62 -34.03
CA VAL A 102 -12.76 19.29 -33.39
C VAL A 102 -11.59 18.31 -33.35
N VAL A 103 -10.47 18.71 -33.96
CA VAL A 103 -9.24 17.93 -34.06
C VAL A 103 -8.14 18.61 -33.24
N ALA A 104 -7.60 17.88 -32.26
CA ALA A 104 -6.42 18.29 -31.51
C ALA A 104 -5.16 18.03 -32.35
N THR A 105 -4.25 19.00 -32.45
CA THR A 105 -3.00 18.87 -33.22
C THR A 105 -1.81 19.50 -32.49
N VAL A 106 -0.60 18.95 -32.67
CA VAL A 106 0.64 19.56 -32.18
C VAL A 106 1.01 20.82 -32.95
N ASP A 107 0.79 20.79 -34.27
CA ASP A 107 1.21 21.82 -35.21
C ASP A 107 0.07 22.09 -36.21
N PRO A 108 -0.75 23.14 -35.98
CA PRO A 108 -1.80 23.56 -36.90
C PRO A 108 -1.29 24.08 -38.24
N SER A 109 -0.02 24.49 -38.31
CA SER A 109 0.59 25.10 -39.51
C SER A 109 1.14 24.07 -40.50
N ASP A 110 1.10 22.77 -40.16
CA ASP A 110 1.57 21.72 -41.05
C ASP A 110 0.63 21.58 -42.26
N PRO A 111 1.10 21.86 -43.50
CA PRO A 111 0.26 21.79 -44.69
C PRO A 111 -0.25 20.38 -45.00
N GLY A 112 0.37 19.33 -44.45
CA GLY A 112 -0.06 17.94 -44.61
C GLY A 112 -1.21 17.51 -43.70
N LEU A 113 -1.46 18.24 -42.60
CA LEU A 113 -2.45 17.90 -41.58
C LEU A 113 -3.89 17.80 -42.13
N PRO A 114 -4.43 18.81 -42.85
CA PRO A 114 -5.81 18.74 -43.34
C PRO A 114 -6.00 17.61 -44.35
N ALA A 115 -5.00 17.33 -45.19
CA ALA A 115 -5.06 16.21 -46.13
C ALA A 115 -5.12 14.85 -45.40
N ALA A 116 -4.31 14.67 -44.36
CA ALA A 116 -4.29 13.44 -43.57
C ALA A 116 -5.61 13.21 -42.79
N VAL A 117 -6.19 14.29 -42.25
CA VAL A 117 -7.49 14.26 -41.57
C VAL A 117 -8.60 13.89 -42.53
N ILE A 118 -8.65 14.50 -43.73
CA ILE A 118 -9.65 14.19 -44.74
C ILE A 118 -9.52 12.76 -45.26
N GLU A 119 -8.28 12.26 -45.42
CA GLU A 119 -8.04 10.88 -45.84
C GLU A 119 -8.56 9.86 -44.79
N THR A 120 -8.42 10.20 -43.51
CA THR A 120 -8.75 9.29 -42.40
C THR A 120 -10.22 9.35 -42.00
N MET A 121 -10.80 10.56 -41.91
CA MET A 121 -12.16 10.79 -41.42
C MET A 121 -13.18 11.18 -42.51
N GLY A 122 -12.72 11.39 -43.75
CA GLY A 122 -13.55 11.80 -44.89
C GLY A 122 -13.66 13.32 -45.06
N SER A 123 -14.48 13.76 -46.01
CA SER A 123 -14.76 15.19 -46.22
C SER A 123 -15.77 15.69 -45.20
N GLY A 124 -15.44 16.76 -44.47
CA GLY A 124 -16.25 17.33 -43.40
C GLY A 124 -15.76 18.71 -42.98
N GLN A 125 -16.44 19.35 -42.03
CA GLN A 125 -15.95 20.58 -41.41
C GLN A 125 -15.06 20.24 -40.21
N TYR A 126 -13.84 20.75 -40.21
CA TYR A 126 -12.84 20.47 -39.20
C TYR A 126 -12.41 21.75 -38.50
N GLU A 127 -12.47 21.76 -37.18
CA GLU A 127 -11.92 22.82 -36.34
C GLU A 127 -10.61 22.32 -35.72
N PHE A 128 -9.48 22.94 -36.07
CA PHE A 128 -8.18 22.58 -35.50
C PHE A 128 -7.92 23.33 -34.20
N ARG A 129 -7.62 22.58 -33.14
CA ARG A 129 -7.21 23.13 -31.85
C ARG A 129 -5.79 22.68 -31.51
N VAL A 130 -4.96 23.61 -31.07
CA VAL A 130 -3.57 23.31 -30.73
C VAL A 130 -3.49 22.62 -29.37
N THR A 131 -2.60 21.66 -29.23
CA THR A 131 -2.34 20.98 -27.97
C THR A 131 -0.86 20.62 -27.82
N LEU A 132 -0.48 20.18 -26.62
CA LEU A 132 0.88 19.74 -26.35
C LEU A 132 1.08 18.30 -26.88
N PRO A 133 2.28 17.93 -27.37
CA PRO A 133 2.57 16.60 -27.92
C PRO A 133 2.18 15.45 -26.99
N ARG A 134 2.31 15.68 -25.67
CA ARG A 134 2.00 14.70 -24.64
C ARG A 134 0.49 14.46 -24.46
N ASP A 135 -0.33 15.46 -24.73
CA ASP A 135 -1.78 15.34 -24.63
C ASP A 135 -2.32 14.40 -25.71
N ILE A 136 -1.77 14.49 -26.92
CA ILE A 136 -2.09 13.57 -28.03
C ILE A 136 -1.74 12.14 -27.67
N SER A 137 -0.55 11.90 -27.12
CA SER A 137 -0.21 10.58 -26.61
C SER A 137 -1.19 10.11 -25.53
N SER A 138 -1.69 11.01 -24.69
CA SER A 138 -2.67 10.69 -23.63
C SER A 138 -4.05 10.35 -24.20
N PHE A 139 -4.53 11.08 -25.22
CA PHE A 139 -5.75 10.74 -25.96
C PHE A 139 -5.65 9.35 -26.60
N ILE A 140 -4.54 9.07 -27.27
CA ILE A 140 -4.30 7.77 -27.91
C ILE A 140 -4.25 6.65 -26.88
N GLU A 141 -3.59 6.85 -25.74
CA GLU A 141 -3.49 5.85 -24.66
C GLU A 141 -4.85 5.48 -24.05
N ASP A 142 -5.73 6.46 -23.88
CA ASP A 142 -7.04 6.27 -23.23
C ASP A 142 -8.09 5.70 -24.19
N PHE A 143 -8.16 6.24 -25.42
CA PHE A 143 -9.25 5.97 -26.35
C PHE A 143 -8.92 4.95 -27.46
N LEU A 144 -7.64 4.78 -27.84
CA LEU A 144 -7.21 3.82 -28.86
C LEU A 144 -6.40 2.70 -28.21
N HIS A 145 -7.13 1.82 -27.50
CA HIS A 145 -6.68 0.61 -26.81
C HIS A 145 -5.17 0.34 -26.85
N ALA A 146 -4.43 0.91 -25.91
CA ALA A 146 -3.01 0.63 -25.73
C ALA A 146 -2.79 -0.81 -25.22
N PRO A 147 -1.56 -1.36 -25.31
CA PRO A 147 -1.24 -2.62 -24.64
C PRO A 147 -1.62 -2.58 -23.15
N PRO A 148 -2.02 -3.72 -22.56
CA PRO A 148 -2.41 -3.80 -21.16
C PRO A 148 -1.32 -3.20 -20.27
N GLY A 149 -1.70 -2.23 -19.43
CA GLY A 149 -0.82 -1.49 -18.53
C GLY A 149 -0.57 -0.03 -18.89
N LYS A 150 -0.97 0.43 -20.07
CA LYS A 150 -0.98 1.87 -20.43
C LYS A 150 -2.39 2.51 -20.43
N LEU A 151 -3.43 1.70 -20.25
CA LEU A 151 -4.81 2.17 -20.21
C LEU A 151 -5.16 2.74 -18.83
N ILE A 152 -5.71 3.95 -18.79
CA ILE A 152 -6.12 4.63 -17.55
C ILE A 152 -7.19 3.83 -16.79
N GLY A 153 -8.08 3.12 -17.50
CA GLY A 153 -9.04 2.19 -16.89
C GLY A 153 -8.39 1.05 -16.09
N THR A 154 -7.22 0.57 -16.52
CA THR A 154 -6.47 -0.48 -15.80
C THR A 154 -5.82 0.06 -14.52
N GLU A 155 -5.40 1.32 -14.50
CA GLU A 155 -4.88 1.98 -13.30
C GLU A 155 -5.99 2.15 -12.25
N ARG A 156 -7.17 2.65 -12.65
CA ARG A 156 -8.30 2.87 -11.74
C ARG A 156 -8.79 1.56 -11.11
N THR A 157 -8.88 0.49 -11.90
CA THR A 157 -9.25 -0.85 -11.42
C THR A 157 -8.17 -1.47 -10.53
N GLY A 158 -6.90 -1.31 -10.87
CA GLY A 158 -5.76 -1.70 -10.02
C GLY A 158 -5.78 -0.99 -8.67
N LEU A 159 -5.97 0.33 -8.65
CA LEU A 159 -6.12 1.13 -7.43
C LEU A 159 -7.35 0.71 -6.60
N ALA A 160 -8.46 0.32 -7.25
CA ALA A 160 -9.66 -0.18 -6.56
C ALA A 160 -9.40 -1.54 -5.90
N PHE A 161 -8.79 -2.48 -6.64
CA PHE A 161 -8.38 -3.78 -6.12
C PHE A 161 -7.43 -3.64 -4.93
N TRP A 162 -6.48 -2.71 -5.01
CA TRP A 162 -5.57 -2.38 -3.92
C TRP A 162 -6.29 -1.87 -2.67
N ARG A 163 -7.21 -0.90 -2.84
CA ARG A 163 -8.04 -0.36 -1.74
C ARG A 163 -8.84 -1.45 -1.05
N ASN A 164 -9.43 -2.37 -1.81
CA ASN A 164 -10.18 -3.52 -1.27
C ASN A 164 -9.26 -4.49 -0.50
N THR A 165 -8.07 -4.75 -1.02
CA THR A 165 -7.07 -5.58 -0.35
C THR A 165 -6.63 -4.96 0.98
N MET A 166 -6.40 -3.64 1.01
CA MET A 166 -6.07 -2.89 2.23
C MET A 166 -7.22 -2.82 3.25
N ALA A 167 -8.46 -2.67 2.79
CA ALA A 167 -9.62 -2.72 3.68
C ALA A 167 -9.76 -4.10 4.35
N ARG A 168 -9.54 -5.17 3.58
CA ARG A 168 -9.52 -6.55 4.09
C ARG A 168 -8.41 -6.75 5.12
N TRP A 169 -7.22 -6.18 4.88
CA TRP A 169 -6.11 -6.14 5.84
C TRP A 169 -6.50 -5.53 7.18
N ARG A 170 -7.07 -4.32 7.15
CA ARG A 170 -7.45 -3.58 8.38
C ARG A 170 -8.53 -4.31 9.17
N THR A 171 -9.54 -4.84 8.51
CA THR A 171 -10.62 -5.62 9.14
C THR A 171 -10.04 -6.84 9.84
N ARG A 172 -9.14 -7.56 9.16
CA ARG A 172 -8.52 -8.76 9.71
C ARG A 172 -7.60 -8.47 10.89
N MET A 173 -6.82 -7.38 10.82
CA MET A 173 -6.02 -6.91 11.96
C MET A 173 -6.87 -6.47 13.16
N ALA A 174 -8.04 -5.88 12.92
CA ALA A 174 -8.99 -5.56 13.99
C ALA A 174 -9.48 -6.84 14.69
N CYS A 175 -9.93 -7.85 13.93
CA CYS A 175 -10.28 -9.15 14.47
C CYS A 175 -9.13 -9.76 15.28
N TYR A 176 -7.88 -9.65 14.79
CA TYR A 176 -6.72 -10.15 15.51
C TYR A 176 -6.49 -9.45 16.83
N ARG A 177 -6.64 -8.13 16.90
CA ARG A 177 -6.52 -7.41 18.16
C ARG A 177 -7.62 -7.82 19.15
N THR A 178 -8.86 -8.04 18.67
CA THR A 178 -9.95 -8.53 19.53
C THR A 178 -9.69 -9.94 20.06
N ASP A 179 -9.14 -10.84 19.24
CA ASP A 179 -8.81 -12.19 19.67
C ASP A 179 -7.65 -12.20 20.68
N MET A 180 -6.63 -11.36 20.50
CA MET A 180 -5.55 -11.19 21.49
C MET A 180 -6.05 -10.57 22.80
N ALA A 181 -7.06 -9.71 22.75
CA ALA A 181 -7.72 -9.22 23.96
C ALA A 181 -8.44 -10.37 24.67
N LYS A 182 -9.24 -11.17 23.95
CA LYS A 182 -9.93 -12.35 24.51
C LYS A 182 -8.98 -13.38 25.10
N ALA A 183 -7.85 -13.65 24.45
CA ALA A 183 -6.83 -14.56 24.97
C ALA A 183 -6.22 -14.03 26.28
N ARG A 184 -5.93 -12.72 26.38
CA ARG A 184 -5.41 -12.10 27.61
C ARG A 184 -6.43 -12.10 28.74
N THR A 185 -7.71 -11.86 28.45
CA THR A 185 -8.76 -11.90 29.48
C THR A 185 -8.97 -13.33 29.96
N ALA A 186 -9.03 -14.32 29.06
CA ALA A 186 -9.10 -15.73 29.44
C ALA A 186 -7.88 -16.15 30.29
N LEU A 187 -6.67 -15.72 29.90
CA LEU A 187 -5.46 -15.96 30.68
C LEU A 187 -5.52 -15.34 32.07
N ALA A 188 -6.01 -14.11 32.19
CA ALA A 188 -6.14 -13.44 33.49
C ALA A 188 -7.09 -14.22 34.41
N VAL A 189 -8.18 -14.77 33.86
CA VAL A 189 -9.12 -15.63 34.61
C VAL A 189 -8.47 -16.95 35.01
N ILE A 190 -7.74 -17.62 34.11
CA ILE A 190 -7.01 -18.86 34.43
C ILE A 190 -5.99 -18.60 35.54
N ARG A 191 -5.23 -17.50 35.46
CA ARG A 191 -4.26 -17.08 36.47
C ARG A 191 -4.93 -16.84 37.82
N ALA A 192 -6.08 -16.14 37.84
CA ALA A 192 -6.82 -15.92 39.07
C ALA A 192 -7.31 -17.24 39.69
N GLY A 193 -7.81 -18.17 38.85
CA GLY A 193 -8.21 -19.50 39.30
C GLY A 193 -7.05 -20.29 39.92
N LEU A 194 -5.90 -20.34 39.24
CA LEU A 194 -4.69 -21.01 39.75
C LEU A 194 -4.15 -20.36 41.04
N ALA A 195 -4.17 -19.03 41.14
CA ALA A 195 -3.73 -18.34 42.35
C ALA A 195 -4.67 -18.61 43.53
N LEU A 196 -5.98 -18.66 43.28
CA LEU A 196 -6.96 -18.95 44.32
C LEU A 196 -6.79 -20.38 44.86
N THR A 197 -6.59 -21.36 43.98
CA THR A 197 -6.36 -22.75 44.39
C THR A 197 -5.02 -22.93 45.12
N THR A 198 -3.95 -22.25 44.71
CA THR A 198 -2.65 -22.34 45.42
C THR A 198 -2.68 -21.67 46.80
N ILE A 199 -3.34 -20.51 46.92
CA ILE A 199 -3.51 -19.81 48.22
C ILE A 199 -4.36 -20.65 49.18
N ALA A 200 -5.47 -21.21 48.69
CA ALA A 200 -6.33 -22.07 49.49
C ALA A 200 -5.54 -23.25 50.08
N GLN A 201 -4.68 -23.88 49.27
CA GLN A 201 -3.85 -24.97 49.71
C GLN A 201 -2.74 -24.56 50.67
N ALA A 202 -2.05 -23.46 50.40
CA ALA A 202 -1.05 -22.93 51.32
C ALA A 202 -1.65 -22.68 52.72
N LEU A 203 -2.86 -22.10 52.78
CA LEU A 203 -3.57 -21.86 54.04
C LEU A 203 -3.97 -23.15 54.77
N THR A 204 -4.37 -24.19 54.04
CA THR A 204 -4.65 -25.51 54.65
C THR A 204 -3.40 -26.18 55.22
N ARG A 205 -2.23 -26.01 54.58
CA ARG A 205 -0.97 -26.61 55.04
C ARG A 205 -0.34 -25.90 56.24
N ILE A 206 -0.56 -24.60 56.37
CA ILE A 206 -0.11 -23.80 57.53
C ILE A 206 -0.89 -24.17 58.82
N GLY A 207 -1.93 -25.02 58.73
CA GLY A 207 -2.70 -25.49 59.88
C GLY A 207 -3.70 -24.47 60.42
N ARG A 208 -3.95 -23.38 59.68
CA ARG A 208 -4.89 -22.33 60.09
C ARG A 208 -6.36 -22.78 60.02
N PHE A 209 -6.66 -23.77 59.18
CA PHE A 209 -7.98 -24.38 59.03
C PHE A 209 -7.87 -25.89 58.71
N PRO A 210 -8.78 -26.74 59.23
CA PRO A 210 -8.86 -28.14 58.83
C PRO A 210 -9.28 -28.27 57.35
N PHE A 211 -8.85 -29.35 56.68
CA PHE A 211 -9.06 -29.58 55.25
C PHE A 211 -10.53 -29.49 54.81
N PHE A 212 -11.48 -29.92 55.65
CA PHE A 212 -12.92 -29.87 55.38
C PHE A 212 -13.62 -28.56 55.77
N SER A 213 -12.86 -27.50 56.10
CA SER A 213 -13.44 -26.19 56.34
C SER A 213 -14.07 -25.61 55.06
N ALA A 214 -15.22 -24.96 55.18
CA ALA A 214 -15.98 -24.44 54.04
C ALA A 214 -15.20 -23.39 53.21
N LEU A 215 -14.32 -22.61 53.86
CA LEU A 215 -13.55 -21.55 53.22
C LEU A 215 -12.50 -22.05 52.20
N PRO A 216 -11.54 -22.93 52.55
CA PRO A 216 -10.59 -23.47 51.57
C PRO A 216 -11.27 -24.31 50.49
N LEU A 217 -12.33 -25.07 50.82
CA LEU A 217 -13.06 -25.86 49.83
C LEU A 217 -13.78 -24.97 48.80
N SER A 218 -14.46 -23.91 49.25
CA SER A 218 -15.17 -22.98 48.36
C SER A 218 -14.22 -22.23 47.42
N SER A 219 -13.04 -21.84 47.90
CA SER A 219 -12.01 -21.18 47.08
C SER A 219 -11.38 -22.12 46.05
N ILE A 220 -11.19 -23.41 46.38
CA ILE A 220 -10.73 -24.41 45.42
C ILE A 220 -11.78 -24.64 44.33
N ILE A 221 -13.05 -24.83 44.70
CA ILE A 221 -14.15 -25.04 43.75
C ILE A 221 -14.28 -23.83 42.82
N LEU A 222 -14.27 -22.61 43.39
CA LEU A 222 -14.33 -21.38 42.60
C LEU A 222 -13.14 -21.27 41.64
N GLY A 223 -11.92 -21.60 42.10
CA GLY A 223 -10.73 -21.58 41.27
C GLY A 223 -10.81 -22.56 40.09
N ILE A 224 -11.32 -23.77 40.33
CA ILE A 224 -11.52 -24.78 39.27
C ILE A 224 -12.59 -24.32 38.28
N LEU A 225 -13.72 -23.76 38.74
CA LEU A 225 -14.77 -23.23 37.86
C LEU A 225 -14.25 -22.13 36.92
N LEU A 226 -13.43 -21.21 37.43
CA LEU A 226 -12.80 -20.16 36.63
C LEU A 226 -11.88 -20.74 35.55
N ILE A 227 -11.09 -21.76 35.89
CA ILE A 227 -10.20 -22.45 34.94
C ILE A 227 -11.01 -23.17 33.85
N VAL A 228 -12.04 -23.94 34.24
CA VAL A 228 -12.89 -24.70 33.31
C VAL A 228 -13.63 -23.77 32.34
N TYR A 229 -14.08 -22.61 32.82
CA TYR A 229 -14.73 -21.61 31.96
C TYR A 229 -13.76 -20.94 30.97
N ALA A 230 -12.56 -20.56 31.42
CA ALA A 230 -11.63 -19.77 30.62
C ALA A 230 -10.74 -20.60 29.68
N ALA A 231 -10.42 -21.85 30.04
CA ALA A 231 -9.62 -22.76 29.22
C ALA A 231 -10.13 -22.97 27.78
N PRO A 232 -11.43 -23.24 27.52
CA PRO A 232 -11.91 -23.46 26.15
C PRO A 232 -11.85 -22.18 25.30
N ILE A 233 -12.10 -21.02 25.91
CA ILE A 233 -11.99 -19.72 25.24
C ILE A 233 -10.54 -19.50 24.77
N TYR A 234 -9.58 -19.78 25.66
CA TYR A 234 -8.16 -19.70 25.34
C TYR A 234 -7.75 -20.68 24.24
N LEU A 235 -8.08 -21.97 24.40
CA LEU A 235 -7.69 -23.02 23.47
C LEU A 235 -8.31 -22.84 22.07
N ARG A 236 -9.54 -22.30 21.99
CA ARG A 236 -10.18 -21.95 20.71
C ARG A 236 -9.38 -20.88 19.97
N VAL A 237 -8.98 -19.82 20.67
CA VAL A 237 -8.13 -18.75 20.10
C VAL A 237 -6.77 -19.32 19.70
N ARG A 238 -6.17 -20.20 20.51
CA ARG A 238 -4.87 -20.83 20.20
C ARG A 238 -4.92 -21.71 18.94
N ARG A 239 -5.91 -22.61 18.85
CA ARG A 239 -6.06 -23.56 17.72
C ARG A 239 -6.30 -22.84 16.39
N SER A 240 -7.04 -21.73 16.40
CA SER A 240 -7.27 -20.93 15.20
C SER A 240 -6.01 -20.25 14.65
N ARG A 241 -4.90 -20.18 15.41
CA ARG A 241 -3.74 -19.32 15.11
C ARG A 241 -2.44 -20.07 14.85
N LEU A 242 -2.38 -21.37 15.11
CA LEU A 242 -1.25 -22.25 14.75
C LEU A 242 -1.16 -22.52 13.24
N ASN A 243 -2.14 -22.10 12.44
CA ASN A 243 -2.12 -22.20 10.97
C ASN A 243 -1.86 -20.82 10.32
N PRO A 244 -0.59 -20.40 10.15
CA PRO A 244 -0.22 -19.05 9.70
C PRO A 244 -0.34 -18.80 8.19
N HIS A 245 -0.54 -19.84 7.36
CA HIS A 245 -0.43 -19.76 5.89
C HIS A 245 -1.25 -18.63 5.25
N ARG A 246 -2.45 -18.34 5.77
CA ARG A 246 -3.37 -17.39 5.15
C ARG A 246 -3.03 -15.91 5.37
N ASN A 247 -2.07 -15.59 6.24
CA ASN A 247 -1.63 -14.20 6.47
C ASN A 247 -0.46 -13.81 5.58
N GLN A 248 0.48 -14.73 5.36
CA GLN A 248 1.63 -14.51 4.46
C GLN A 248 1.19 -14.34 3.01
N ALA A 249 0.14 -15.06 2.58
CA ALA A 249 -0.45 -14.91 1.25
C ALA A 249 -0.94 -13.47 0.99
N LEU A 250 -1.60 -12.86 1.98
CA LEU A 250 -2.12 -11.50 1.84
C LEU A 250 -0.99 -10.47 1.73
N VAL A 251 0.15 -10.73 2.38
CA VAL A 251 1.34 -9.86 2.32
C VAL A 251 2.01 -10.00 0.98
N SER A 252 2.19 -11.23 0.51
CA SER A 252 2.73 -11.52 -0.81
C SER A 252 1.93 -10.82 -1.91
N VAL A 253 0.60 -10.97 -1.90
CA VAL A 253 -0.31 -10.30 -2.84
C VAL A 253 -0.20 -8.78 -2.77
N THR A 254 0.08 -8.24 -1.58
CA THR A 254 0.28 -6.80 -1.40
C THR A 254 1.63 -6.36 -2.00
N GLY A 255 2.70 -7.12 -1.82
CA GLY A 255 3.99 -6.81 -2.45
C GLY A 255 3.92 -6.86 -3.97
N THR A 256 3.27 -7.89 -4.52
CA THR A 256 3.11 -8.01 -5.98
C THR A 256 2.24 -6.90 -6.55
N THR A 257 1.12 -6.56 -5.91
CA THR A 257 0.24 -5.50 -6.41
C THR A 257 0.89 -4.12 -6.29
N LEU A 258 1.77 -3.90 -5.30
CA LEU A 258 2.53 -2.65 -5.18
C LEU A 258 3.55 -2.50 -6.31
N LYS A 259 4.32 -3.57 -6.59
CA LYS A 259 5.27 -3.59 -7.72
C LYS A 259 4.55 -3.36 -9.04
N PHE A 260 3.39 -3.98 -9.22
CA PHE A 260 2.52 -3.76 -10.38
C PHE A 260 2.07 -2.30 -10.47
N MET A 261 1.55 -1.71 -9.38
CA MET A 261 1.08 -0.33 -9.36
C MET A 261 2.21 0.68 -9.63
N ASP A 262 3.42 0.42 -9.14
CA ASP A 262 4.57 1.28 -9.40
C ASP A 262 5.01 1.20 -10.86
N SER A 263 5.01 0.00 -11.45
CA SER A 263 5.29 -0.20 -12.87
C SER A 263 4.25 0.45 -13.79
N LEU A 264 2.99 0.55 -13.34
CA LEU A 264 1.91 1.20 -14.08
C LEU A 264 2.05 2.72 -14.07
N CYS A 265 2.15 3.33 -12.88
CA CYS A 265 2.06 4.78 -12.75
C CYS A 265 3.38 5.52 -13.03
N LEU A 266 4.53 4.84 -13.02
CA LEU A 266 5.84 5.40 -13.32
C LEU A 266 6.58 4.47 -14.31
N PRO A 267 6.26 4.57 -15.62
CA PRO A 267 6.96 3.77 -16.63
C PRO A 267 8.45 4.13 -16.63
N GLY A 268 9.31 3.15 -16.34
CA GLY A 268 10.76 3.34 -16.20
C GLY A 268 11.27 3.43 -14.75
N SER A 269 10.38 3.46 -13.74
CA SER A 269 10.76 3.11 -12.37
C SER A 269 11.32 1.70 -12.39
N LYS A 270 12.64 1.55 -12.25
CA LYS A 270 13.25 0.29 -11.85
C LYS A 270 12.76 0.05 -10.42
N GLY A 271 11.58 -0.55 -10.30
CA GLY A 271 10.97 -0.87 -9.01
C GLY A 271 12.05 -1.49 -8.16
N GLN A 272 12.41 -0.82 -7.06
CA GLN A 272 13.64 -1.07 -6.33
C GLN A 272 13.80 -2.56 -6.11
N ASP A 273 14.70 -3.19 -6.88
CA ASP A 273 14.88 -4.63 -6.84
C ASP A 273 15.39 -4.94 -5.44
N THR A 274 14.50 -5.54 -4.66
CA THR A 274 14.81 -5.99 -3.32
C THR A 274 15.95 -6.99 -3.46
N GLY A 275 17.14 -6.59 -2.99
CA GLY A 275 18.30 -7.45 -2.85
C GLY A 275 18.01 -8.75 -2.11
N PRO A 276 19.01 -9.64 -1.99
CA PRO A 276 18.83 -11.06 -1.74
C PRO A 276 17.91 -11.36 -0.54
N GLU A 277 16.87 -12.13 -0.85
CA GLU A 277 15.99 -12.92 0.02
C GLU A 277 16.01 -12.60 1.53
N GLU A 278 15.35 -11.52 1.95
CA GLU A 278 15.02 -11.36 3.37
C GLU A 278 13.94 -12.34 3.81
N ASN A 279 14.12 -12.90 5.01
CA ASN A 279 13.19 -13.82 5.65
C ASN A 279 11.92 -13.08 6.10
N GLY A 280 10.87 -13.16 5.29
CA GLY A 280 9.52 -12.71 5.66
C GLY A 280 8.86 -11.83 4.61
N ALA A 281 7.56 -12.03 4.40
CA ALA A 281 6.80 -11.28 3.40
C ALA A 281 6.64 -9.79 3.77
N LEU A 282 6.53 -9.46 5.08
CA LEU A 282 6.27 -8.09 5.55
C LEU A 282 7.47 -7.14 5.32
N PRO A 283 8.70 -7.50 5.71
CA PRO A 283 9.90 -6.73 5.37
C PRO A 283 10.04 -6.45 3.87
N ARG A 284 9.81 -7.47 3.03
CA ARG A 284 9.83 -7.33 1.58
C ARG A 284 8.82 -6.31 1.08
N THR A 285 7.57 -6.39 1.57
CA THR A 285 6.56 -5.40 1.20
C THR A 285 6.90 -4.00 1.65
N TRP A 286 7.44 -3.83 2.85
CA TRP A 286 7.83 -2.54 3.36
C TRP A 286 8.93 -1.89 2.51
N LYS A 287 9.97 -2.65 2.15
CA LYS A 287 11.06 -2.15 1.29
C LYS A 287 10.61 -1.80 -0.12
N SER A 288 9.57 -2.47 -0.64
CA SER A 288 8.99 -2.11 -1.94
C SER A 288 8.16 -0.84 -1.91
N LEU A 289 7.81 -0.29 -0.73
CA LEU A 289 7.09 0.99 -0.68
C LEU A 289 8.04 2.15 -0.98
N PRO A 290 7.65 3.05 -1.90
CA PRO A 290 8.37 4.29 -2.10
C PRO A 290 8.34 5.15 -0.84
N GLU A 291 9.43 5.90 -0.67
CA GLU A 291 9.76 6.66 0.54
C GLU A 291 9.07 8.03 0.59
N TYR A 292 8.49 8.49 -0.53
CA TYR A 292 8.10 9.88 -0.72
C TYR A 292 6.62 10.18 -0.42
N CYS A 293 6.42 11.24 0.38
CA CYS A 293 5.38 12.25 0.20
C CYS A 293 6.08 13.44 -0.48
N THR A 294 6.12 13.49 -1.80
CA THR A 294 6.58 14.69 -2.51
C THR A 294 5.37 15.43 -3.05
N VAL A 295 5.31 16.73 -2.82
CA VAL A 295 4.36 17.62 -3.49
C VAL A 295 4.76 17.63 -4.96
N LEU A 296 4.01 16.90 -5.81
CA LEU A 296 4.19 16.96 -7.25
C LEU A 296 3.24 17.96 -7.86
N TYR A 297 3.70 18.60 -8.93
CA TYR A 297 2.88 19.22 -9.97
C TYR A 297 2.58 18.13 -11.00
N PRO A 298 1.41 17.47 -10.95
CA PRO A 298 1.12 16.38 -11.84
C PRO A 298 0.88 16.97 -13.22
N VAL A 299 1.74 16.61 -14.17
CA VAL A 299 1.51 16.94 -15.56
C VAL A 299 1.09 15.65 -16.27
N PRO A 300 0.02 15.65 -17.09
CA PRO A 300 -0.95 16.75 -17.29
C PRO A 300 -1.90 16.94 -16.09
N GLU A 301 -2.50 18.13 -15.97
CA GLU A 301 -3.44 18.49 -14.88
C GLU A 301 -4.62 17.50 -14.79
N SER A 302 -5.02 16.90 -15.90
CA SER A 302 -6.07 15.88 -15.96
C SER A 302 -5.73 14.58 -15.24
N ARG A 303 -4.44 14.23 -15.09
CA ARG A 303 -3.99 13.05 -14.33
C ARG A 303 -3.74 13.35 -12.84
N GLU A 304 -3.94 14.60 -12.39
CA GLU A 304 -3.79 14.99 -10.98
C GLU A 304 -4.60 14.10 -10.05
N ARG A 305 -5.85 13.80 -10.43
CA ARG A 305 -6.75 12.99 -9.60
C ARG A 305 -6.22 11.57 -9.41
N THR A 306 -5.74 10.96 -10.49
CA THR A 306 -5.20 9.59 -10.48
C THR A 306 -3.89 9.54 -9.70
N TYR A 307 -3.05 10.56 -9.85
CA TYR A 307 -1.81 10.72 -9.11
C TYR A 307 -2.04 10.91 -7.60
N LEU A 308 -2.89 11.87 -7.21
CA LEU A 308 -3.24 12.11 -5.80
C LEU A 308 -3.93 10.89 -5.17
N ALA A 309 -4.73 10.16 -5.94
CA ALA A 309 -5.32 8.90 -5.49
C ALA A 309 -4.26 7.82 -5.24
N ARG A 310 -3.23 7.71 -6.08
CA ARG A 310 -2.07 6.84 -5.86
C ARG A 310 -1.33 7.20 -4.57
N GLU A 311 -0.98 8.47 -4.38
CA GLU A 311 -0.27 8.94 -3.17
C GLU A 311 -1.05 8.65 -1.89
N ARG A 312 -2.36 8.94 -1.90
CA ARG A 312 -3.25 8.57 -0.80
C ARG A 312 -3.23 7.06 -0.51
N ASN A 313 -3.16 6.23 -1.54
CA ASN A 313 -3.13 4.77 -1.41
C ASN A 313 -1.78 4.25 -0.90
N ILE A 314 -0.66 4.89 -1.28
CA ILE A 314 0.68 4.58 -0.76
C ILE A 314 0.76 4.92 0.73
N LEU A 315 0.33 6.12 1.14
CA LEU A 315 0.28 6.51 2.55
C LEU A 315 -0.64 5.61 3.37
N ALA A 316 -1.77 5.22 2.78
CA ALA A 316 -2.68 4.27 3.42
C ALA A 316 -2.06 2.88 3.57
N ALA A 317 -1.18 2.46 2.64
CA ALA A 317 -0.42 1.22 2.73
C ALA A 317 0.66 1.29 3.82
N GLN A 318 1.44 2.36 3.89
CA GLN A 318 2.41 2.60 4.97
C GLN A 318 1.75 2.51 6.35
N ARG A 319 0.60 3.19 6.53
CA ARG A 319 -0.20 3.11 7.77
C ARG A 319 -0.70 1.70 8.07
N THR A 320 -1.06 0.94 7.05
CA THR A 320 -1.56 -0.44 7.23
C THR A 320 -0.43 -1.38 7.63
N ILE A 321 0.76 -1.26 7.02
CA ILE A 321 1.96 -2.04 7.35
C ILE A 321 2.45 -1.70 8.77
N ALA A 322 2.50 -0.41 9.14
CA ALA A 322 2.79 -0.01 10.52
C ALA A 322 1.75 -0.59 11.51
N GLY A 323 0.48 -0.63 11.11
CA GLY A 323 -0.57 -1.34 11.84
C GLY A 323 -0.26 -2.84 12.03
N CYS A 324 0.21 -3.53 11.00
CA CYS A 324 0.61 -4.93 11.08
C CYS A 324 1.71 -5.13 12.13
N TYR A 325 2.77 -4.31 12.08
CA TYR A 325 3.84 -4.36 13.08
C TYR A 325 3.31 -4.15 14.50
N ARG A 326 2.42 -3.18 14.74
CA ARG A 326 1.79 -3.02 16.07
C ARG A 326 1.05 -4.30 16.53
N THR A 327 0.38 -5.01 15.62
CA THR A 327 -0.28 -6.28 15.99
C THR A 327 0.71 -7.41 16.28
N ILE A 328 1.82 -7.46 15.55
CA ILE A 328 2.92 -8.41 15.76
C ILE A 328 3.58 -8.16 17.13
N TYR A 329 3.89 -6.90 17.46
CA TYR A 329 4.40 -6.56 18.80
C TYR A 329 3.39 -6.84 19.92
N ALA A 330 2.10 -6.62 19.68
CA ALA A 330 1.06 -6.99 20.64
C ALA A 330 1.05 -8.51 20.90
N ARG A 331 1.30 -9.34 19.88
CA ARG A 331 1.48 -10.79 20.00
C ARG A 331 2.71 -11.14 20.87
N ALA A 332 3.86 -10.51 20.63
CA ALA A 332 5.05 -10.72 21.47
C ALA A 332 4.77 -10.36 22.94
N ARG A 333 4.06 -9.25 23.18
CA ARG A 333 3.67 -8.84 24.53
C ARG A 333 2.80 -9.89 25.22
N THR A 334 1.89 -10.55 24.49
CA THR A 334 1.12 -11.67 25.05
C THR A 334 2.01 -12.86 25.41
N GLY A 335 2.93 -13.25 24.52
CA GLY A 335 3.87 -14.34 24.79
C GLY A 335 4.77 -14.09 26.01
N LEU A 336 5.31 -12.88 26.15
CA LEU A 336 6.11 -12.49 27.32
C LEU A 336 5.29 -12.49 28.62
N ALA A 337 4.02 -12.09 28.56
CA ALA A 337 3.13 -12.18 29.71
C ALA A 337 2.89 -13.64 30.13
N PHE A 338 2.76 -14.57 29.18
CA PHE A 338 2.66 -16.01 29.43
C PHE A 338 3.90 -16.58 30.11
N ILE A 339 5.08 -16.25 29.58
CA ILE A 339 6.37 -16.69 30.14
C ILE A 339 6.50 -16.20 31.59
N ARG A 340 6.23 -14.92 31.85
CA ARG A 340 6.26 -14.35 33.20
C ARG A 340 5.33 -15.09 34.17
N THR A 341 4.11 -15.38 33.75
CA THR A 341 3.15 -16.09 34.61
C THR A 341 3.51 -17.54 34.83
N GLY A 342 4.06 -18.20 33.81
CA GLY A 342 4.51 -19.59 33.93
C GLY A 342 5.65 -19.71 34.93
N PHE A 343 6.64 -18.81 34.89
CA PHE A 343 7.71 -18.76 35.89
C PHE A 343 7.18 -18.51 37.31
N ALA A 344 6.19 -17.63 37.49
CA ALA A 344 5.60 -17.36 38.81
C ALA A 344 4.92 -18.60 39.41
N PHE A 345 4.14 -19.35 38.63
CA PHE A 345 3.51 -20.57 39.14
C PHE A 345 4.52 -21.70 39.34
N MET A 346 5.48 -21.86 38.43
CA MET A 346 6.55 -22.85 38.56
C MET A 346 7.38 -22.61 39.83
N SER A 347 7.76 -21.37 40.13
CA SER A 347 8.53 -21.04 41.33
C SER A 347 7.72 -21.23 42.61
N ILE A 348 6.43 -20.85 42.62
CA ILE A 348 5.53 -21.08 43.76
C ILE A 348 5.39 -22.58 44.05
N SER A 349 5.18 -23.41 43.02
CA SER A 349 5.08 -24.87 43.18
C SER A 349 6.36 -25.50 43.71
N ILE A 350 7.52 -25.09 43.19
CA ILE A 350 8.82 -25.58 43.67
C ILE A 350 9.03 -25.16 45.14
N GLY A 351 8.71 -23.92 45.50
CA GLY A 351 8.81 -23.43 46.87
C GLY A 351 7.90 -24.17 47.86
N LEU A 352 6.66 -24.47 47.46
CA LEU A 352 5.72 -25.28 48.25
C LEU A 352 6.23 -26.70 48.48
N LEU A 353 6.76 -27.35 47.44
CA LEU A 353 7.36 -28.69 47.53
C LEU A 353 8.61 -28.70 48.44
N ALA A 354 9.47 -27.70 48.31
CA ALA A 354 10.68 -27.58 49.10
C ALA A 354 10.39 -27.32 50.59
N HIS A 355 9.38 -26.50 50.90
CA HIS A 355 9.05 -26.11 52.27
C HIS A 355 8.27 -27.17 53.05
N PHE A 356 7.25 -27.79 52.42
CA PHE A 356 6.37 -28.75 53.09
C PHE A 356 6.75 -30.22 52.89
N GLY A 357 7.70 -30.53 52.00
CA GLY A 357 8.13 -31.89 51.68
C GLY A 357 7.09 -32.71 50.91
N LEU A 358 7.34 -34.02 50.79
CA LEU A 358 6.44 -34.94 50.09
C LEU A 358 5.27 -35.35 51.00
N GLY A 359 4.04 -35.04 50.59
CA GLY A 359 2.81 -35.40 51.30
C GLY A 359 1.60 -35.58 50.37
N LEU A 360 0.40 -35.67 50.92
CA LEU A 360 -0.86 -35.93 50.19
C LEU A 360 -1.20 -34.87 49.13
N TYR A 361 -0.64 -33.67 49.24
CA TYR A 361 -0.89 -32.54 48.33
C TYR A 361 0.15 -32.41 47.21
N THR A 362 1.17 -33.26 47.18
CA THR A 362 2.16 -33.33 46.09
C THR A 362 1.59 -33.47 44.68
N PRO A 363 0.53 -34.26 44.39
CA PRO A 363 0.00 -34.35 43.04
C PRO A 363 -0.53 -33.01 42.52
N PHE A 364 -1.02 -32.15 43.43
CA PHE A 364 -1.49 -30.82 43.05
C PHE A 364 -0.32 -29.86 42.78
N ASP A 365 0.71 -29.86 43.62
CA ASP A 365 1.89 -29.02 43.38
C ASP A 365 2.56 -29.38 42.04
N LEU A 366 2.62 -30.68 41.74
CA LEU A 366 3.08 -31.20 40.45
C LEU A 366 2.18 -30.72 39.31
N PHE A 367 0.85 -30.74 39.47
CA PHE A 367 -0.08 -30.22 38.48
C PHE A 367 0.15 -28.74 38.18
N VAL A 368 0.26 -27.89 39.21
CA VAL A 368 0.52 -26.45 39.03
C VAL A 368 1.88 -26.21 38.40
N MET A 369 2.89 -27.01 38.74
CA MET A 369 4.22 -26.96 38.11
C MET A 369 4.14 -27.30 36.61
N VAL A 370 3.44 -28.37 36.24
CA VAL A 370 3.25 -28.79 34.84
C VAL A 370 2.49 -27.71 34.06
N VAL A 371 1.44 -27.13 34.63
CA VAL A 371 0.71 -26.01 34.03
C VAL A 371 1.62 -24.80 33.84
N GLY A 372 2.46 -24.47 34.83
CA GLY A 372 3.45 -23.39 34.74
C GLY A 372 4.45 -23.61 33.58
N VAL A 373 4.98 -24.82 33.44
CA VAL A 373 5.87 -25.19 32.32
C VAL A 373 5.13 -25.10 30.98
N MET A 374 3.90 -25.59 30.88
CA MET A 374 3.09 -25.46 29.68
C MET A 374 2.87 -23.98 29.29
N MET A 375 2.65 -23.09 30.25
CA MET A 375 2.51 -21.65 29.99
C MET A 375 3.81 -21.02 29.48
N ILE A 376 4.98 -21.47 29.96
CA ILE A 376 6.28 -21.02 29.45
C ILE A 376 6.45 -21.45 27.99
N VAL A 377 6.26 -22.74 27.70
CA VAL A 377 6.37 -23.29 26.34
C VAL A 377 5.41 -22.57 25.39
N ASP A 378 4.17 -22.35 25.81
CA ASP A 378 3.18 -21.65 25.00
C ASP A 378 3.58 -20.17 24.80
N GLY A 379 4.06 -19.51 25.84
CA GLY A 379 4.58 -18.14 25.74
C GLY A 379 5.72 -18.01 24.73
N PHE A 380 6.64 -18.97 24.67
CA PHE A 380 7.68 -19.03 23.64
C PHE A 380 7.10 -19.23 22.25
N LEU A 381 6.12 -20.14 22.06
CA LEU A 381 5.43 -20.33 20.78
C LEU A 381 4.71 -19.05 20.30
N TRP A 382 4.22 -18.23 21.23
CA TRP A 382 3.63 -16.92 20.92
C TRP A 382 4.69 -15.87 20.54
N TYR A 383 5.89 -15.93 21.11
CA TYR A 383 6.99 -14.97 20.93
C TYR A 383 7.85 -15.25 19.69
N LEU A 384 8.20 -16.52 19.44
CA LEU A 384 9.17 -16.94 18.41
C LEU A 384 8.88 -16.40 16.99
N PRO A 385 7.63 -16.36 16.50
CA PRO A 385 7.34 -15.83 15.17
C PRO A 385 7.67 -14.34 15.03
N VAL A 386 7.55 -13.58 16.12
CA VAL A 386 7.83 -12.13 16.11
C VAL A 386 9.33 -11.89 15.98
N HIS A 387 10.15 -12.67 16.65
CA HIS A 387 11.61 -12.52 16.57
C HIS A 387 12.13 -12.82 15.16
N ARG A 388 11.55 -13.82 14.49
CA ARG A 388 11.87 -14.11 13.07
C ARG A 388 11.55 -12.95 12.13
N GLU A 389 10.47 -12.20 12.41
CA GLU A 389 10.07 -11.04 11.59
C GLU A 389 10.84 -9.76 11.94
N GLN A 390 11.35 -9.62 13.17
CA GLN A 390 12.14 -8.46 13.60
C GLN A 390 13.51 -8.37 12.92
N GLY A 391 14.13 -9.50 12.57
CA GLY A 391 15.44 -9.52 11.91
C GLY A 391 15.47 -8.85 10.53
N GLY A 392 14.31 -8.55 9.93
CA GLY A 392 14.18 -7.84 8.65
C GLY A 392 13.56 -6.45 8.75
N LEU A 393 13.32 -5.93 9.96
CA LEU A 393 12.89 -4.54 10.11
C LEU A 393 14.04 -3.63 9.71
N PRO A 394 13.88 -2.72 8.74
CA PRO A 394 14.86 -1.66 8.59
C PRO A 394 14.87 -0.88 9.90
N TYR A 395 16.05 -0.77 10.51
CA TYR A 395 16.34 0.31 11.44
C TYR A 395 15.78 1.60 10.84
N SER A 396 15.16 2.44 11.66
CA SER A 396 14.63 3.73 11.21
C SER A 396 15.65 4.37 10.26
N ARG A 397 15.28 4.57 9.00
CA ARG A 397 16.14 5.19 7.95
C ARG A 397 16.50 6.66 8.28
N SER A 398 16.27 7.10 9.51
CA SER A 398 16.83 8.33 10.09
C SER A 398 18.36 8.33 10.13
N GLU A 399 19.04 7.17 10.08
CA GLU A 399 20.51 7.14 9.94
C GLU A 399 20.98 7.63 8.57
N VAL A 400 20.17 7.52 7.51
CA VAL A 400 20.54 7.97 6.15
C VAL A 400 20.45 9.50 6.02
N MET A 401 19.75 10.19 6.93
CA MET A 401 19.73 11.66 7.00
C MET A 401 20.72 12.24 8.03
N ALA A 402 21.46 11.39 8.74
CA ALA A 402 22.45 11.79 9.75
C ALA A 402 23.91 11.64 9.26
N GLY A 403 24.11 11.35 7.97
CA GLY A 403 25.42 11.21 7.32
C GLY A 403 25.67 12.29 6.28
#